data_AF-A0A7L2SG33-F1
#
_entry.id   AF-A0A7L2SG33-F1
#
_cell.length_a   1.000
_cell.length_b   1.000
_cell.length_c   1.000
_cell.angle_alpha   90.00
_cell.angle_beta   90.00
_cell.angle_gamma   90.00
#
_symmetry.space_group_name_H-M   'P 1'
#
loop_
_entity.id
_entity.type
_entity.pdbx_description
1 polymer ?
#
loop_
_entity_poly.entity_id
_entity_poly.type
_entity_poly.pdbx_seq_one_letter_code
_entity_poly.pdbx_strand_id
1 'polypeptide(L)'
;LGKGPAAPRPLQPPLRVSPGCRGAQGRFAYKLLHDLFANYSSALRPVEDTDRALNVTLQVTLSQIIDMDERNQVLTSYLWVRQTWLDAHLTWDKDGYGGIDSIRIPSSYVWRPDIILYNNADEHFGGSMETNVVLRSDGHIMWDSPAITKSSCKVDVSYFPFDGQRCRLTFGSWTYNGNQIDLRNQLDTGDLRDFVENVEWEVLGMPATRNVITYGCCSEPYPDVTYTLLLRRRASFYIFNLLLPCIMVSFLAPLGFYLPADSGEKVSLGVTVLLALTVFQLLVAESMPPSESVPLIGE
;
A
#
# COMPACT_ATOMS: atom_id res chain seq x y z
N LEU A 1 -5.62 -76.57 -28.01
CA LEU A 1 -5.75 -75.71 -26.81
C LEU A 1 -5.61 -74.27 -27.29
N GLY A 2 -6.65 -73.47 -27.54
CA GLY A 2 -7.80 -73.21 -26.68
C GLY A 2 -7.51 -72.03 -25.75
N LYS A 3 -7.53 -70.78 -26.25
CA LYS A 3 -7.67 -69.57 -25.42
C LYS A 3 -8.59 -68.59 -26.16
N GLY A 4 -9.77 -68.39 -25.58
CA GLY A 4 -10.90 -67.61 -26.12
C GLY A 4 -10.73 -66.09 -26.00
N PRO A 5 -11.75 -65.33 -26.47
CA PRO A 5 -11.70 -63.88 -26.58
C PRO A 5 -11.84 -63.19 -25.22
N ALA A 6 -11.17 -62.04 -25.08
CA ALA A 6 -11.16 -61.20 -23.89
C ALA A 6 -12.56 -60.63 -23.56
N ALA A 7 -12.94 -60.70 -22.29
CA ALA A 7 -14.20 -60.15 -21.76
C ALA A 7 -14.15 -58.60 -21.70
N PRO A 8 -15.30 -57.90 -21.88
CA PRO A 8 -15.36 -56.44 -21.76
C PRO A 8 -15.36 -55.99 -20.29
N ARG A 9 -14.71 -54.86 -20.01
CA ARG A 9 -14.69 -54.21 -18.69
C ARG A 9 -16.10 -53.75 -18.27
N PRO A 10 -16.48 -53.85 -16.99
CA PRO A 10 -17.78 -53.35 -16.53
C PRO A 10 -17.81 -51.80 -16.54
N LEU A 11 -18.95 -51.24 -16.96
CA LEU A 11 -19.24 -49.80 -16.86
C LEU A 11 -19.22 -49.38 -15.38
N GLN A 12 -18.54 -48.27 -15.08
CA GLN A 12 -18.63 -47.61 -13.78
C GLN A 12 -20.05 -47.04 -13.58
N PRO A 13 -20.65 -47.16 -12.38
CA PRO A 13 -21.92 -46.52 -12.07
C PRO A 13 -21.74 -44.99 -12.00
N PRO A 14 -22.81 -44.20 -12.25
CA PRO A 14 -22.72 -42.74 -12.15
C PRO A 14 -22.42 -42.33 -10.70
N LEU A 15 -21.54 -41.34 -10.55
CA LEU A 15 -21.22 -40.69 -9.28
C LEU A 15 -22.52 -40.22 -8.59
N ARG A 16 -22.85 -40.83 -7.45
CA ARG A 16 -23.86 -40.30 -6.53
C ARG A 16 -23.34 -38.96 -5.99
N VAL A 17 -23.96 -37.87 -6.42
CA VAL A 17 -23.79 -36.55 -5.80
C VAL A 17 -24.36 -36.63 -4.37
N SER A 18 -23.48 -36.46 -3.38
CA SER A 18 -23.88 -36.33 -1.98
C SER A 18 -24.84 -35.14 -1.78
N PRO A 19 -25.91 -35.26 -0.98
CA PRO A 19 -26.81 -34.16 -0.67
C PRO A 19 -26.16 -33.28 0.40
N GLY A 20 -25.23 -32.42 -0.01
CA GLY A 20 -24.46 -31.61 0.94
C GLY A 20 -23.75 -30.45 0.25
N CYS A 21 -24.54 -29.63 -0.44
CA CYS A 21 -24.29 -28.24 -0.86
C CYS A 21 -25.24 -27.94 -2.01
N ARG A 22 -26.51 -27.62 -1.70
CA ARG A 22 -27.38 -26.98 -2.69
C ARG A 22 -26.90 -25.54 -2.82
N GLY A 23 -26.08 -25.25 -3.83
CA GLY A 23 -25.92 -23.86 -4.26
C GLY A 23 -27.30 -23.27 -4.55
N ALA A 24 -27.56 -22.06 -4.07
CA ALA A 24 -28.82 -21.38 -4.37
C ALA A 24 -29.04 -21.37 -5.89
N GLN A 25 -30.25 -21.67 -6.35
CA GLN A 25 -30.56 -21.59 -7.78
C GLN A 25 -30.27 -20.16 -8.25
N GLY A 26 -29.55 -19.99 -9.36
CA GLY A 26 -29.14 -18.65 -9.86
C GLY A 26 -30.31 -17.67 -10.06
N ARG A 27 -31.55 -18.19 -10.23
CA ARG A 27 -32.79 -17.39 -10.24
C ARG A 27 -32.99 -16.58 -8.95
N PHE A 28 -32.63 -17.12 -7.78
CA PHE A 28 -32.74 -16.39 -6.51
C PHE A 28 -31.73 -15.26 -6.41
N ALA A 29 -30.49 -15.46 -6.89
CA ALA A 29 -29.48 -14.40 -6.94
C ALA A 29 -29.89 -13.26 -7.88
N TYR A 30 -30.45 -13.60 -9.05
CA TYR A 30 -30.96 -12.59 -9.98
C TYR A 30 -32.15 -11.82 -9.41
N LYS A 31 -33.10 -12.53 -8.79
CA LYS A 31 -34.25 -11.92 -8.10
C LYS A 31 -33.77 -11.00 -6.97
N LEU A 32 -32.86 -11.46 -6.11
CA LEU A 32 -32.29 -10.69 -5.01
C LEU A 32 -31.67 -9.39 -5.51
N LEU A 33 -30.84 -9.46 -6.55
CA LEU A 33 -30.21 -8.28 -7.13
C LEU A 33 -31.26 -7.28 -7.63
N HIS A 34 -32.29 -7.74 -8.34
CA HIS A 34 -33.34 -6.87 -8.83
C HIS A 34 -34.16 -6.24 -7.68
N ASP A 35 -34.50 -7.02 -6.65
CA ASP A 35 -35.29 -6.56 -5.50
C ASP A 35 -34.51 -5.52 -4.68
N LEU A 36 -33.21 -5.74 -4.43
CA LEU A 36 -32.36 -4.82 -3.67
C LEU A 36 -32.18 -3.47 -4.37
N PHE A 37 -31.98 -3.48 -5.69
CA PHE A 37 -31.60 -2.27 -6.42
C PHE A 37 -32.77 -1.54 -7.11
N ALA A 38 -34.01 -2.03 -6.98
CA ALA A 38 -35.17 -1.39 -7.62
C ALA A 38 -35.42 0.05 -7.14
N ASN A 39 -35.18 0.35 -5.87
CA ASN A 39 -35.39 1.67 -5.24
C ASN A 39 -34.14 2.18 -4.52
N TYR A 40 -32.96 1.66 -4.85
CA TYR A 40 -31.72 2.05 -4.23
C TYR A 40 -31.04 3.19 -5.01
N SER A 41 -30.45 4.15 -4.29
CA SER A 41 -29.61 5.18 -4.89
C SER A 41 -28.24 5.20 -4.22
N SER A 42 -27.18 5.03 -5.01
CA SER A 42 -25.79 5.12 -4.56
C SER A 42 -25.30 6.56 -4.36
N ALA A 43 -26.13 7.57 -4.66
CA ALA A 43 -25.77 8.98 -4.55
C ALA A 43 -25.86 9.52 -3.11
N LEU A 44 -26.63 8.87 -2.25
CA LEU A 44 -26.86 9.30 -0.87
C LEU A 44 -26.16 8.37 0.11
N ARG A 45 -25.68 8.95 1.22
CA ARG A 45 -25.07 8.21 2.32
C ARG A 45 -26.09 7.23 2.93
N PRO A 46 -25.74 5.94 3.10
CA PRO A 46 -26.71 4.89 3.42
C PRO A 46 -26.99 4.77 4.92
N VAL A 47 -27.66 5.78 5.48
CA VAL A 47 -28.08 5.83 6.89
C VAL A 47 -29.59 5.87 7.00
N GLU A 48 -30.14 5.25 8.06
CA GLU A 48 -31.58 5.33 8.36
C GLU A 48 -32.03 6.77 8.64
N ASP A 49 -31.17 7.53 9.31
CA ASP A 49 -31.40 8.92 9.70
C ASP A 49 -30.13 9.74 9.42
N THR A 50 -30.31 10.92 8.84
CA THR A 50 -29.22 11.80 8.43
C THR A 50 -28.38 12.30 9.59
N ASP A 51 -28.94 12.32 10.80
CA ASP A 51 -28.30 12.81 12.02
C ASP A 51 -27.22 11.86 12.58
N ARG A 52 -27.20 10.60 12.12
CA ARG A 52 -26.22 9.61 12.58
C ARG A 52 -24.99 9.60 11.67
N ALA A 53 -23.81 9.57 12.27
CA ALA A 53 -22.57 9.34 11.54
C ALA A 53 -22.49 7.89 11.04
N LEU A 54 -22.00 7.70 9.82
CA LEU A 54 -21.72 6.38 9.26
C LEU A 54 -20.33 5.94 9.72
N ASN A 55 -20.25 4.79 10.39
CA ASN A 55 -18.97 4.21 10.77
C ASN A 55 -18.32 3.54 9.55
N VAL A 56 -17.12 3.99 9.18
CA VAL A 56 -16.30 3.39 8.14
C VAL A 56 -15.05 2.82 8.78
N THR A 57 -14.86 1.52 8.66
CA THR A 57 -13.66 0.83 9.16
C THR A 57 -12.64 0.68 8.04
N LEU A 58 -11.42 1.13 8.30
CA LEU A 58 -10.29 1.10 7.38
C LEU A 58 -9.24 0.09 7.87
N GLN A 59 -8.83 -0.81 6.98
CA GLN A 59 -7.69 -1.69 7.16
C GLN A 59 -6.78 -1.53 5.94
N VAL A 60 -5.49 -1.27 6.19
CA VAL A 60 -4.48 -1.18 5.14
C VAL A 60 -3.47 -2.31 5.30
N THR A 61 -3.25 -3.05 4.22
CA THR A 61 -2.21 -4.10 4.14
C THR A 61 -1.12 -3.62 3.20
N LEU A 62 0.13 -3.63 3.67
CA LEU A 62 1.29 -3.34 2.82
C LEU A 62 1.70 -4.62 2.09
N SER A 63 1.60 -4.60 0.76
CA SER A 63 2.03 -5.74 -0.06
C SER A 63 3.49 -5.64 -0.44
N GLN A 64 3.95 -4.48 -0.93
CA GLN A 64 5.37 -4.25 -1.21
C GLN A 64 5.68 -2.76 -1.27
N ILE A 65 6.95 -2.43 -1.01
CA ILE A 65 7.53 -1.12 -1.34
C ILE A 65 8.07 -1.23 -2.76
N ILE A 66 7.53 -0.40 -3.66
CA ILE A 66 7.93 -0.39 -5.07
C ILE A 66 9.20 0.44 -5.23
N ASP A 67 9.19 1.65 -4.67
CA ASP A 67 10.27 2.60 -4.84
C ASP A 67 10.26 3.66 -3.71
N MET A 68 11.44 4.15 -3.36
CA MET A 68 11.63 5.33 -2.52
C MET A 68 12.48 6.31 -3.31
N ASP A 69 11.86 7.34 -3.87
CA ASP A 69 12.59 8.41 -4.53
C ASP A 69 13.03 9.40 -3.45
N GLU A 70 14.24 9.23 -2.92
CA GLU A 70 14.73 10.10 -1.86
C GLU A 70 14.92 11.53 -2.35
N ARG A 71 15.28 11.71 -3.62
CA ARG A 71 15.53 13.02 -4.21
C ARG A 71 14.26 13.86 -4.26
N ASN A 72 13.16 13.27 -4.74
CA ASN A 72 11.86 13.92 -4.83
C ASN A 72 11.02 13.74 -3.55
N GLN A 73 11.52 13.01 -2.56
CA GLN A 73 10.84 12.74 -1.29
C GLN A 73 9.49 12.04 -1.47
N VAL A 74 9.46 11.01 -2.34
CA VAL A 74 8.24 10.25 -2.68
C VAL A 74 8.42 8.77 -2.39
N LEU A 75 7.53 8.22 -1.57
CA LEU A 75 7.40 6.78 -1.34
C LEU A 75 6.30 6.22 -2.25
N THR A 76 6.66 5.25 -3.09
CA THR A 76 5.72 4.48 -3.91
C THR A 76 5.50 3.10 -3.29
N SER A 77 4.27 2.80 -2.91
CA SER A 77 3.91 1.53 -2.25
C SER A 77 2.67 0.88 -2.86
N TYR A 78 2.65 -0.45 -2.87
CA TYR A 78 1.48 -1.23 -3.26
C TYR A 78 0.73 -1.67 -2.00
N LEU A 79 -0.51 -1.20 -1.88
CA LEU A 79 -1.36 -1.37 -0.72
C LEU A 79 -2.66 -2.09 -1.10
N TRP A 80 -3.18 -2.89 -0.19
CA TRP A 80 -4.57 -3.31 -0.21
C TRP A 80 -5.34 -2.44 0.78
N VAL A 81 -6.30 -1.68 0.27
CA VAL A 81 -7.12 -0.78 1.06
C VAL A 81 -8.49 -1.42 1.23
N ARG A 82 -8.73 -1.95 2.43
CA ARG A 82 -10.00 -2.56 2.79
C ARG A 82 -10.84 -1.57 3.58
N GLN A 83 -12.03 -1.31 3.06
CA GLN A 83 -13.03 -0.42 3.64
C GLN A 83 -14.26 -1.27 3.96
N THR A 84 -14.80 -1.11 5.18
CA THR A 84 -16.01 -1.81 5.60
C THR A 84 -16.99 -0.83 6.22
N TRP A 85 -18.23 -0.84 5.74
CA TRP A 85 -19.32 -0.02 6.26
C TRP A 85 -20.63 -0.82 6.26
N LEU A 86 -21.66 -0.26 6.89
CA LEU A 86 -23.01 -0.82 6.91
C LEU A 86 -23.90 0.01 6.01
N ASP A 87 -24.65 -0.62 5.11
CA ASP A 87 -25.69 0.02 4.31
C ASP A 87 -27.07 -0.43 4.82
N ALA A 88 -27.81 0.49 5.43
CA ALA A 88 -29.11 0.19 6.04
C ALA A 88 -30.20 -0.18 5.02
N HIS A 89 -30.00 0.08 3.73
CA HIS A 89 -30.98 -0.19 2.68
C HIS A 89 -30.70 -1.48 1.90
N LEU A 90 -29.51 -2.07 2.09
CA LEU A 90 -29.07 -3.26 1.37
C LEU A 90 -29.06 -4.52 2.25
N THR A 91 -30.18 -4.79 2.93
CA THR A 91 -30.37 -5.96 3.80
C THR A 91 -31.43 -6.91 3.21
N TRP A 92 -31.28 -8.22 3.42
CA TRP A 92 -32.29 -9.20 3.03
C TRP A 92 -32.34 -10.41 3.96
N ASP A 93 -33.49 -11.09 3.98
CA ASP A 93 -33.64 -12.36 4.68
C ASP A 93 -33.11 -13.54 3.82
N LYS A 94 -32.14 -14.28 4.36
CA LYS A 94 -31.48 -15.40 3.65
C LYS A 94 -32.47 -16.46 3.22
N ASP A 95 -33.46 -16.74 4.06
CA ASP A 95 -34.44 -17.82 3.82
C ASP A 95 -35.35 -17.49 2.63
N GLY A 96 -35.61 -16.21 2.38
CA GLY A 96 -36.38 -15.72 1.21
C GLY A 96 -35.65 -15.86 -0.14
N TYR A 97 -34.32 -16.02 -0.13
CA TYR A 97 -33.48 -16.03 -1.34
C TYR A 97 -32.63 -17.31 -1.46
N GLY A 98 -33.09 -18.43 -0.89
CA GLY A 98 -32.43 -19.72 -1.04
C GLY A 98 -31.12 -19.85 -0.27
N GLY A 99 -30.99 -19.13 0.86
CA GLY A 99 -29.84 -19.22 1.76
C GLY A 99 -28.63 -18.36 1.33
N ILE A 100 -28.82 -17.38 0.44
CA ILE A 100 -27.74 -16.50 0.00
C ILE A 100 -27.34 -15.57 1.14
N ASP A 101 -26.13 -15.77 1.70
CA ASP A 101 -25.57 -14.91 2.76
C ASP A 101 -24.84 -13.69 2.21
N SER A 102 -24.26 -13.80 1.01
CA SER A 102 -23.44 -12.74 0.43
C SER A 102 -23.48 -12.76 -1.09
N ILE A 103 -23.40 -11.59 -1.70
CA ILE A 103 -23.26 -11.40 -3.15
C ILE A 103 -22.04 -10.54 -3.47
N ARG A 104 -21.52 -10.69 -4.69
CA ARG A 104 -20.41 -9.89 -5.22
C ARG A 104 -20.93 -9.06 -6.38
N ILE A 105 -20.84 -7.74 -6.25
CA ILE A 105 -21.36 -6.79 -7.23
C ILE A 105 -20.31 -5.73 -7.55
N PRO A 106 -20.37 -5.09 -8.74
CA PRO A 106 -19.48 -3.98 -9.04
C PRO A 106 -19.60 -2.86 -8.00
N SER A 107 -18.47 -2.27 -7.60
CA SER A 107 -18.45 -1.23 -6.58
C SER A 107 -19.21 0.05 -6.97
N SER A 108 -19.49 0.24 -8.27
CA SER A 108 -20.31 1.35 -8.79
C SER A 108 -21.81 1.24 -8.47
N TYR A 109 -22.31 0.07 -8.07
CA TYR A 109 -23.74 -0.14 -7.78
C TYR A 109 -24.12 0.37 -6.38
N VAL A 110 -23.15 0.52 -5.49
CA VAL A 110 -23.35 0.91 -4.09
C VAL A 110 -22.76 2.29 -3.82
N TRP A 111 -23.28 2.98 -2.80
CA TRP A 111 -22.61 4.16 -2.28
C TRP A 111 -21.22 3.76 -1.73
N ARG A 112 -20.21 4.60 -1.98
CA ARG A 112 -18.84 4.40 -1.51
C ARG A 112 -18.35 5.64 -0.77
N PRO A 113 -17.68 5.48 0.38
CA PRO A 113 -17.04 6.62 1.04
C PRO A 113 -15.85 7.11 0.20
N ASP A 114 -15.62 8.42 0.23
CA ASP A 114 -14.57 9.12 -0.51
C ASP A 114 -13.26 9.18 0.29
N ILE A 115 -12.80 8.01 0.75
CA ILE A 115 -11.54 7.91 1.50
C ILE A 115 -10.37 8.07 0.54
N ILE A 116 -9.57 9.11 0.75
CA ILE A 116 -8.41 9.44 -0.07
C ILE A 116 -7.14 9.56 0.78
N LEU A 117 -5.98 9.47 0.12
CA LEU A 117 -4.68 9.76 0.72
C LEU A 117 -4.40 11.28 0.64
N TYR A 118 -4.31 11.97 1.77
CA TYR A 118 -4.11 13.42 1.81
C TYR A 118 -2.72 13.86 1.34
N ASN A 119 -1.68 13.12 1.70
CA ASN A 119 -0.31 13.42 1.30
C ASN A 119 0.07 12.72 -0.02
N ASN A 120 -0.86 12.65 -0.97
CA ASN A 120 -0.62 12.13 -2.31
C ASN A 120 0.37 13.04 -3.07
N ALA A 121 1.39 12.43 -3.67
CA ALA A 121 2.40 13.11 -4.50
C ALA A 121 2.27 12.77 -5.99
N ASP A 122 1.27 11.96 -6.39
CA ASP A 122 1.01 11.66 -7.80
C ASP A 122 0.26 12.81 -8.50
N GLU A 123 0.69 13.16 -9.73
CA GLU A 123 0.05 14.17 -10.57
C GLU A 123 -1.36 13.74 -11.02
N HIS A 124 -1.57 12.43 -11.11
CA HIS A 124 -2.87 11.85 -11.36
C HIS A 124 -3.40 11.33 -10.03
N PHE A 125 -4.55 11.83 -9.57
CA PHE A 125 -5.33 11.18 -8.50
C PHE A 125 -5.91 9.86 -9.05
N GLY A 126 -5.02 8.91 -9.37
CA GLY A 126 -5.36 7.58 -9.85
C GLY A 126 -6.01 6.82 -8.72
N GLY A 127 -7.35 6.80 -8.74
CA GLY A 127 -8.15 6.10 -7.75
C GLY A 127 -7.86 4.60 -7.71
N SER A 128 -8.17 4.01 -6.57
CA SER A 128 -8.16 2.56 -6.33
C SER A 128 -8.79 1.79 -7.50
N MET A 129 -8.24 0.63 -7.88
CA MET A 129 -8.77 -0.17 -8.99
C MET A 129 -10.26 -0.51 -8.74
N GLU A 130 -11.09 -0.47 -9.80
CA GLU A 130 -12.52 -0.81 -9.70
C GLU A 130 -12.71 -2.33 -9.50
N THR A 131 -12.59 -2.76 -8.24
CA THR A 131 -12.91 -4.13 -7.81
C THR A 131 -14.39 -4.25 -7.44
N ASN A 132 -14.87 -5.49 -7.38
CA ASN A 132 -16.20 -5.79 -6.85
C ASN A 132 -16.22 -5.65 -5.33
N VAL A 133 -17.37 -5.28 -4.78
CA VAL A 133 -17.63 -5.32 -3.33
C VAL A 133 -18.26 -6.65 -2.95
N VAL A 134 -18.04 -7.06 -1.70
CA VAL A 134 -18.79 -8.15 -1.06
C VAL A 134 -19.86 -7.53 -0.19
N LEU A 135 -21.12 -7.73 -0.57
CA LEU A 135 -22.28 -7.32 0.21
C LEU A 135 -22.84 -8.54 0.93
N ARG A 136 -23.03 -8.43 2.25
CA ARG A 136 -23.62 -9.45 3.11
C ARG A 136 -25.08 -9.15 3.40
N SER A 137 -25.84 -10.19 3.74
CA SER A 137 -27.28 -10.12 4.01
C SER A 137 -27.68 -9.19 5.16
N ASP A 138 -26.78 -8.96 6.10
CA ASP A 138 -26.90 -8.04 7.22
C ASP A 138 -26.62 -6.57 6.84
N GLY A 139 -26.34 -6.29 5.57
CA GLY A 139 -26.04 -4.94 5.07
C GLY A 139 -24.57 -4.56 5.17
N HIS A 140 -23.70 -5.43 5.71
CA HIS A 140 -22.27 -5.14 5.74
C HIS A 140 -21.67 -5.23 4.35
N ILE A 141 -21.03 -4.14 3.93
CA ILE A 141 -20.29 -4.05 2.67
C ILE A 141 -18.81 -4.03 2.98
N MET A 142 -18.07 -4.92 2.32
CA MET A 142 -16.62 -4.92 2.31
C MET A 142 -16.13 -4.61 0.90
N TRP A 143 -15.34 -3.54 0.78
CA TRP A 143 -14.63 -3.20 -0.44
C TRP A 143 -13.13 -3.33 -0.19
N ASP A 144 -12.53 -4.31 -0.85
CA ASP A 144 -11.09 -4.54 -0.81
C ASP A 144 -10.53 -4.19 -2.20
N SER A 145 -9.71 -3.14 -2.25
CA SER A 145 -9.18 -2.64 -3.52
C SER A 145 -7.66 -2.46 -3.45
N PRO A 146 -6.93 -3.00 -4.43
CA PRO A 146 -5.51 -2.75 -4.57
C PRO A 146 -5.27 -1.33 -5.09
N ALA A 147 -4.27 -0.66 -4.53
CA ALA A 147 -3.87 0.67 -4.91
C ALA A 147 -2.34 0.78 -4.92
N ILE A 148 -1.78 1.34 -6.00
CA ILE A 148 -0.42 1.86 -6.00
C ILE A 148 -0.53 3.31 -5.55
N THR A 149 0.11 3.62 -4.43
CA THR A 149 0.06 4.96 -3.83
C THR A 149 1.43 5.61 -3.90
N LYS A 150 1.48 6.87 -4.33
CA LYS A 150 2.66 7.73 -4.22
C LYS A 150 2.42 8.75 -3.14
N SER A 151 3.18 8.67 -2.07
CA SER A 151 3.02 9.52 -0.89
C SER A 151 4.23 10.41 -0.70
N SER A 152 4.01 11.67 -0.32
CA SER A 152 5.10 12.52 0.11
C SER A 152 5.64 12.03 1.46
N CYS A 153 6.95 11.79 1.51
CA CYS A 153 7.67 11.34 2.69
C CYS A 153 8.98 12.13 2.86
N LYS A 154 9.10 12.87 3.96
CA LYS A 154 10.34 13.58 4.29
C LYS A 154 11.42 12.57 4.69
N VAL A 155 12.48 12.49 3.88
CA VAL A 155 13.64 11.62 4.11
C VAL A 155 14.73 12.40 4.88
N ASP A 156 15.29 11.79 5.92
CA ASP A 156 16.44 12.33 6.67
C ASP A 156 17.69 11.51 6.36
N VAL A 157 18.67 12.12 5.69
CA VAL A 157 19.91 11.47 5.22
C VAL A 157 21.13 11.76 6.09
N SER A 158 20.94 12.33 7.28
CA SER A 158 22.05 12.74 8.17
C SER A 158 23.04 11.60 8.48
N TYR A 159 22.54 10.38 8.64
CA TYR A 159 23.32 9.18 8.99
C TYR A 159 23.46 8.18 7.85
N PHE A 160 23.32 8.62 6.60
CA PHE A 160 23.43 7.74 5.44
C PHE A 160 24.75 6.92 5.44
N PRO A 161 24.74 5.61 5.10
CA PRO A 161 23.60 4.76 4.73
C PRO A 161 22.95 4.00 5.91
N PHE A 162 23.23 4.40 7.15
CA PHE A 162 22.69 3.80 8.38
C PHE A 162 21.48 4.58 8.91
N ASP A 163 20.66 5.07 7.98
CA ASP A 163 19.49 5.89 8.23
C ASP A 163 18.21 5.08 8.45
N GLY A 164 17.25 5.70 9.14
CA GLY A 164 15.91 5.18 9.35
C GLY A 164 14.88 6.23 8.94
N GLN A 165 13.85 5.80 8.23
CA GLN A 165 12.83 6.70 7.67
C GLN A 165 11.46 6.45 8.28
N ARG A 166 10.66 7.52 8.36
CA ARG A 166 9.29 7.50 8.90
C ARG A 166 8.33 8.13 7.90
N CYS A 167 7.71 7.30 7.07
CA CYS A 167 6.78 7.77 6.06
C CYS A 167 5.34 7.64 6.55
N ARG A 168 4.58 8.73 6.51
CA ARG A 168 3.18 8.75 6.96
C ARG A 168 2.28 8.56 5.75
N LEU A 169 1.24 7.76 5.89
CA LEU A 169 0.16 7.56 4.93
C LEU A 169 -1.14 7.97 5.60
N THR A 170 -1.64 9.16 5.30
CA THR A 170 -2.80 9.74 5.98
C THR A 170 -4.05 9.60 5.12
N PHE A 171 -4.97 8.75 5.55
CA PHE A 171 -6.25 8.50 4.88
C PHE A 171 -7.38 9.22 5.60
N GLY A 172 -8.25 9.87 4.83
CA GLY A 172 -9.43 10.56 5.36
C GLY A 172 -10.49 10.76 4.30
N SER A 173 -11.72 11.08 4.73
CA SER A 173 -12.77 11.51 3.82
C SER A 173 -12.44 12.89 3.25
N TRP A 174 -12.74 13.14 1.98
CA TRP A 174 -12.50 14.44 1.37
C TRP A 174 -13.65 15.43 1.62
N THR A 175 -14.89 14.97 1.47
CA THR A 175 -16.07 15.84 1.50
C THR A 175 -16.89 15.74 2.77
N TYR A 176 -16.82 14.62 3.50
CA TYR A 176 -17.62 14.42 4.72
C TYR A 176 -16.81 14.77 5.97
N ASN A 177 -17.47 15.47 6.90
CA ASN A 177 -16.91 15.74 8.22
C ASN A 177 -17.16 14.57 9.20
N GLY A 178 -16.62 14.68 10.40
CA GLY A 178 -16.74 13.68 11.46
C GLY A 178 -18.15 13.43 12.00
N ASN A 179 -19.10 14.33 11.70
CA ASN A 179 -20.51 14.12 12.07
C ASN A 179 -21.24 13.26 11.02
N GLN A 180 -20.70 13.14 9.81
CA GLN A 180 -21.31 12.37 8.73
C GLN A 180 -20.62 11.03 8.52
N ILE A 181 -19.28 10.99 8.59
CA ILE A 181 -18.47 9.78 8.50
C ILE A 181 -17.51 9.72 9.68
N ASP A 182 -17.59 8.65 10.45
CA ASP A 182 -16.61 8.34 11.50
C ASP A 182 -15.65 7.26 10.99
N LEU A 183 -14.47 7.70 10.54
CA LEU A 183 -13.40 6.81 10.08
C LEU A 183 -12.66 6.20 11.27
N ARG A 184 -12.53 4.87 11.27
CA ARG A 184 -11.85 4.10 12.32
C ARG A 184 -10.89 3.09 11.72
N ASN A 185 -9.74 2.89 12.36
CA ASN A 185 -8.83 1.80 12.02
C ASN A 185 -9.35 0.47 12.57
N GLN A 186 -9.28 -0.61 11.79
CA GLN A 186 -9.67 -1.95 12.25
C GLN A 186 -8.70 -2.50 13.30
N LEU A 187 -7.41 -2.20 13.13
CA LEU A 187 -6.29 -2.66 13.95
C LEU A 187 -5.39 -1.46 14.26
N ASP A 188 -4.66 -1.51 15.37
CA ASP A 188 -3.68 -0.47 15.75
C ASP A 188 -2.40 -0.51 14.90
N THR A 189 -2.31 -1.47 13.98
CA THR A 189 -1.20 -1.62 13.02
C THR A 189 -1.75 -1.98 11.65
N GLY A 190 -1.08 -1.52 10.60
CA GLY A 190 -1.23 -2.05 9.25
C GLY A 190 -0.86 -3.53 9.20
N ASP A 191 -1.50 -4.25 8.30
CA ASP A 191 -1.23 -5.67 8.12
C ASP A 191 0.03 -5.85 7.24
N LEU A 192 0.96 -6.66 7.72
CA LEU A 192 2.25 -6.95 7.08
C LEU A 192 2.39 -8.45 6.76
N ARG A 193 1.33 -9.26 6.91
CA ARG A 193 1.38 -10.72 6.73
C ARG A 193 1.75 -11.13 5.30
N ASP A 194 1.24 -10.38 4.32
CA ASP A 194 1.45 -10.62 2.89
C ASP A 194 2.55 -9.69 2.31
N PHE A 195 3.41 -9.15 3.17
CA PHE A 195 4.48 -8.25 2.74
C PHE A 195 5.61 -9.03 2.05
N VAL A 196 5.95 -8.58 0.84
CA VAL A 196 7.12 -9.05 0.11
C VAL A 196 8.33 -8.23 0.55
N GLU A 197 9.35 -8.90 1.08
CA GLU A 197 10.58 -8.26 1.55
C GLU A 197 11.24 -7.43 0.44
N ASN A 198 11.65 -6.21 0.80
CA ASN A 198 12.37 -5.32 -0.10
C ASN A 198 13.90 -5.48 0.07
N VAL A 199 14.63 -5.36 -1.05
CA VAL A 199 16.08 -5.57 -1.12
C VAL A 199 16.88 -4.43 -0.49
N GLU A 200 16.30 -3.24 -0.48
CA GLU A 200 16.93 -2.01 0.01
C GLU A 200 16.40 -1.60 1.40
N TRP A 201 15.12 -1.80 1.64
CA TRP A 201 14.43 -1.34 2.85
C TRP A 201 13.94 -2.50 3.70
N GLU A 202 14.26 -2.44 4.99
CA GLU A 202 13.67 -3.30 6.01
C GLU A 202 12.49 -2.57 6.67
N VAL A 203 11.32 -3.22 6.67
CA VAL A 203 10.12 -2.68 7.34
C VAL A 203 10.13 -3.11 8.80
N LEU A 204 10.24 -2.14 9.71
CA LEU A 204 10.22 -2.38 11.16
C LEU A 204 8.80 -2.47 11.71
N GLY A 205 7.84 -1.83 11.04
CA GLY A 205 6.44 -1.84 11.44
C GLY A 205 5.62 -0.74 10.77
N MET A 206 4.30 -0.83 10.93
CA MET A 206 3.35 0.13 10.38
C MET A 206 2.25 0.47 11.40
N PRO A 207 2.55 1.18 12.50
CA PRO A 207 1.52 1.62 13.45
C PRO A 207 0.45 2.51 12.80
N ALA A 208 -0.80 2.31 13.19
CA ALA A 208 -1.96 3.07 12.77
C ALA A 208 -2.44 3.97 13.90
N THR A 209 -2.71 5.24 13.59
CA THR A 209 -3.18 6.24 14.57
C THR A 209 -4.38 6.97 14.00
N ARG A 210 -5.49 6.95 14.72
CA ARG A 210 -6.67 7.76 14.39
C ARG A 210 -6.47 9.15 14.97
N ASN A 211 -6.59 10.18 14.14
CA ASN A 211 -6.58 11.57 14.57
C ASN A 211 -7.93 12.22 14.25
N VAL A 212 -8.23 13.31 14.94
CA VAL A 212 -9.38 14.17 14.69
C VAL A 212 -8.86 15.59 14.62
N ILE A 213 -8.88 16.15 13.42
CA ILE A 213 -8.25 17.44 13.13
C ILE A 213 -9.35 18.42 12.72
N THR A 214 -9.31 19.64 13.25
CA THR A 214 -10.12 20.75 12.76
C THR A 214 -9.24 21.60 11.86
N TYR A 215 -9.63 21.74 10.59
CA TYR A 215 -8.87 22.51 9.62
C TYR A 215 -9.22 24.00 9.71
N GLY A 216 -8.29 24.89 9.35
CA GLY A 216 -8.55 26.33 9.39
C GLY A 216 -9.68 26.81 8.45
N CYS A 217 -10.06 26.00 7.46
CA CYS A 217 -11.15 26.30 6.53
C CYS A 217 -12.55 26.00 7.10
N CYS A 218 -12.67 25.08 8.06
CA CYS A 218 -13.96 24.54 8.51
C CYS A 218 -14.01 24.42 10.04
N SER A 219 -15.16 24.71 10.65
CA SER A 219 -15.37 24.59 12.10
C SER A 219 -15.51 23.16 12.59
N GLU A 220 -15.80 22.24 11.69
CA GLU A 220 -16.14 20.85 11.98
C GLU A 220 -14.87 19.98 12.09
N PRO A 221 -14.89 18.96 12.98
CA PRO A 221 -13.79 18.01 13.09
C PRO A 221 -13.80 17.03 11.91
N TYR A 222 -12.61 16.71 11.38
CA TYR A 222 -12.40 15.71 10.34
C TYR A 222 -11.57 14.55 10.90
N PRO A 223 -12.10 13.32 10.91
CA PRO A 223 -11.35 12.14 11.34
C PRO A 223 -10.48 11.61 10.20
N ASP A 224 -9.20 11.39 10.50
CA ASP A 224 -8.25 10.71 9.62
C ASP A 224 -7.60 9.52 10.34
N VAL A 225 -7.10 8.57 9.55
CA VAL A 225 -6.27 7.47 10.03
C VAL A 225 -4.93 7.57 9.34
N THR A 226 -3.90 7.80 10.15
CA THR A 226 -2.51 7.88 9.69
C THR A 226 -1.77 6.59 10.02
N TYR A 227 -1.33 5.89 8.97
CA TYR A 227 -0.40 4.76 9.07
C TYR A 227 1.03 5.26 8.92
N THR A 228 1.91 4.94 9.88
CA THR A 228 3.32 5.37 9.82
C THR A 228 4.20 4.18 9.49
N LEU A 229 4.76 4.15 8.29
CA LEU A 229 5.70 3.14 7.86
C LEU A 229 7.09 3.45 8.41
N LEU A 230 7.60 2.52 9.23
CA LEU A 230 8.92 2.60 9.84
C LEU A 230 9.91 1.78 9.00
N LEU A 231 10.86 2.46 8.37
CA LEU A 231 11.81 1.87 7.43
C LEU A 231 13.25 1.99 7.95
N ARG A 232 14.07 0.98 7.66
CA ARG A 232 15.52 0.99 7.89
C ARG A 232 16.25 0.59 6.61
N ARG A 233 17.25 1.37 6.20
CA ARG A 233 18.03 1.07 4.99
C ARG A 233 18.97 -0.11 5.23
N ARG A 234 19.07 -1.01 4.26
CA ARG A 234 20.06 -2.09 4.21
C ARG A 234 21.38 -1.53 3.66
N ALA A 235 22.25 -1.09 4.57
CA ALA A 235 23.50 -0.38 4.25
C ALA A 235 24.53 -1.17 3.40
N SER A 236 24.46 -2.49 3.34
CA SER A 236 25.50 -3.35 2.76
C SER A 236 25.90 -2.96 1.33
N PHE A 237 24.92 -2.67 0.47
CA PHE A 237 25.19 -2.26 -0.92
C PHE A 237 26.02 -0.96 -0.97
N TYR A 238 25.65 0.04 -0.20
CA TYR A 238 26.33 1.34 -0.13
C TYR A 238 27.70 1.24 0.50
N ILE A 239 27.90 0.38 1.50
CA ILE A 239 29.22 0.18 2.11
C ILE A 239 30.22 -0.34 1.08
N PHE A 240 29.86 -1.39 0.33
CA PHE A 240 30.80 -2.01 -0.62
C PHE A 240 30.99 -1.21 -1.91
N ASN A 241 29.93 -0.59 -2.44
CA ASN A 241 29.97 0.06 -3.74
C ASN A 241 30.21 1.57 -3.69
N LEU A 242 29.99 2.21 -2.54
CA LEU A 242 30.18 3.65 -2.38
C LEU A 242 31.27 3.98 -1.35
N LEU A 243 31.15 3.47 -0.12
CA LEU A 243 32.03 3.87 0.98
C LEU A 243 33.45 3.31 0.83
N LEU A 244 33.59 2.03 0.48
CA LEU A 244 34.89 1.36 0.35
C LEU A 244 35.77 1.95 -0.78
N PRO A 245 35.25 2.23 -1.99
CA PRO A 245 36.01 2.94 -3.02
C PRO A 245 36.45 4.35 -2.60
N CYS A 246 35.58 5.12 -1.92
CA CYS A 246 35.92 6.45 -1.43
C CYS A 246 37.09 6.40 -0.43
N ILE A 247 37.01 5.49 0.54
CA ILE A 247 38.07 5.27 1.53
C ILE A 247 39.39 4.88 0.85
N MET A 248 39.34 3.97 -0.14
CA MET A 248 40.52 3.56 -0.92
C MET A 248 41.18 4.75 -1.66
N VAL A 249 40.38 5.61 -2.29
CA VAL A 249 40.88 6.81 -2.99
C VAL A 249 41.44 7.84 -2.00
N SER A 250 40.79 8.04 -0.86
CA SER A 250 41.29 8.93 0.20
C SER A 250 42.64 8.47 0.75
N PHE A 251 42.89 7.15 0.83
CA PHE A 251 44.20 6.60 1.20
C PHE A 251 45.28 6.77 0.12
N LEU A 252 44.92 6.96 -1.16
CA LEU A 252 45.88 7.26 -2.22
C LEU A 252 46.41 8.70 -2.14
N ALA A 253 45.66 9.63 -1.53
CA ALA A 253 46.07 11.03 -1.44
C ALA A 253 47.39 11.25 -0.65
N PRO A 254 47.58 10.69 0.56
CA PRO A 254 48.85 10.76 1.27
C PRO A 254 50.01 10.05 0.54
N LEU A 255 49.71 8.99 -0.21
CA LEU A 255 50.71 8.20 -0.94
C LEU A 255 51.45 9.05 -2.00
N GLY A 256 50.78 10.06 -2.55
CA GLY A 256 51.39 11.02 -3.48
C GLY A 256 52.52 11.86 -2.89
N PHE A 257 52.59 12.00 -1.56
CA PHE A 257 53.75 12.64 -0.89
C PHE A 257 54.96 11.73 -0.78
N TYR A 258 54.75 10.41 -0.79
CA TYR A 258 55.83 9.41 -0.75
C TYR A 258 56.47 9.17 -2.12
N LEU A 259 55.78 9.54 -3.20
CA LEU A 259 56.29 9.39 -4.56
C LEU A 259 57.42 10.42 -4.83
N PRO A 260 58.63 9.97 -5.25
CA PRO A 260 59.74 10.87 -5.55
C PRO A 260 59.41 11.80 -6.72
N ALA A 261 59.83 13.06 -6.63
CA ALA A 261 59.53 14.08 -7.63
C ALA A 261 60.16 13.78 -9.01
N ASP A 262 61.24 13.00 -9.04
CA ASP A 262 61.94 12.60 -10.26
C ASP A 262 61.10 11.70 -11.18
N SER A 263 60.02 11.09 -10.67
CA SER A 263 59.13 10.23 -11.47
C SER A 263 58.19 10.99 -12.41
N GLY A 264 57.98 12.30 -12.25
CA GLY A 264 57.06 13.09 -13.09
C GLY A 264 55.55 12.80 -12.90
N GLU A 265 55.17 11.63 -12.37
CA GLU A 265 53.78 11.19 -12.21
C GLU A 265 53.02 11.80 -11.02
N LYS A 266 53.69 12.62 -10.20
CA LYS A 266 53.10 13.18 -8.98
C LYS A 266 51.88 14.08 -9.25
N VAL A 267 51.95 14.90 -10.31
CA VAL A 267 50.83 15.78 -10.72
C VAL A 267 49.68 14.96 -11.29
N SER A 268 50.00 13.94 -12.10
CA SER A 268 49.03 13.01 -12.68
C SER A 268 48.22 12.28 -11.60
N LEU A 269 48.90 11.76 -10.57
CA LEU A 269 48.24 11.12 -9.43
C LEU A 269 47.32 12.09 -8.66
N GLY A 270 47.77 13.33 -8.42
CA GLY A 270 46.94 14.34 -7.74
C GLY A 270 45.66 14.69 -8.50
N VAL A 271 45.78 14.87 -9.83
CA VAL A 271 44.62 15.17 -10.70
C VAL A 271 43.66 13.99 -10.77
N THR A 272 44.15 12.76 -10.87
CA THR A 272 43.29 11.56 -10.93
C THR A 272 42.53 11.33 -9.62
N VAL A 273 43.17 11.54 -8.46
CA VAL A 273 42.50 11.46 -7.15
C VAL A 273 41.43 12.56 -7.01
N LEU A 274 41.74 13.80 -7.37
CA LEU A 274 40.77 14.89 -7.32
C LEU A 274 39.56 14.60 -8.23
N LEU A 275 39.81 14.17 -9.46
CA LEU A 275 38.75 13.83 -10.40
C LEU A 275 37.89 12.68 -9.88
N ALA A 276 38.51 11.61 -9.36
CA ALA A 276 37.78 10.48 -8.78
C ALA A 276 36.88 10.93 -7.61
N LEU A 277 37.40 11.75 -6.69
CA LEU A 277 36.61 12.31 -5.58
C LEU A 277 35.44 13.16 -6.10
N THR A 278 35.64 14.02 -7.10
CA THR A 278 34.55 14.83 -7.67
C THR A 278 33.47 13.97 -8.33
N VAL A 279 33.86 12.89 -9.02
CA VAL A 279 32.89 11.96 -9.63
C VAL A 279 32.08 11.24 -8.55
N PHE A 280 32.72 10.78 -7.47
CA PHE A 280 32.00 10.16 -6.35
C PHE A 280 31.08 11.15 -5.64
N GLN A 281 31.53 12.38 -5.39
CA GLN A 281 30.68 13.42 -4.80
C GLN A 281 29.47 13.74 -5.68
N LEU A 282 29.64 13.81 -7.01
CA LEU A 282 28.53 14.02 -7.93
C LEU A 282 27.52 12.85 -7.90
N LEU A 283 28.00 11.60 -7.88
CA LEU A 283 27.14 10.42 -7.80
C LEU A 283 26.32 10.39 -6.49
N VAL A 284 26.91 10.79 -5.38
CA VAL A 284 26.21 10.95 -4.09
C VAL A 284 25.21 12.09 -4.15
N ALA A 285 25.60 13.24 -4.71
CA ALA A 285 24.72 14.41 -4.81
C ALA A 285 23.51 14.16 -5.72
N GLU A 286 23.63 13.35 -6.77
CA GLU A 286 22.52 13.03 -7.67
C GLU A 286 21.49 12.06 -7.05
N SER A 287 21.91 11.25 -6.08
CA SER A 287 21.07 10.23 -5.42
C SER A 287 20.39 10.71 -4.15
N MET A 288 20.79 11.86 -3.59
CA MET A 288 20.25 12.39 -2.35
C MET A 288 19.31 13.59 -2.58
N PRO A 289 18.32 13.81 -1.71
CA PRO A 289 17.53 15.02 -1.75
C PRO A 289 18.39 16.25 -1.50
N PRO A 290 18.02 17.41 -2.09
CA PRO A 290 18.48 18.70 -1.60
C PRO A 290 17.86 18.93 -0.20
N SER A 291 18.46 18.34 0.84
CA SER A 291 18.03 18.48 2.23
C SER A 291 18.83 19.57 2.95
N GLU A 292 18.26 20.12 4.02
CA GLU A 292 18.97 21.03 4.95
C GLU A 292 20.14 20.33 5.66
N SER A 293 20.10 18.99 5.77
CA SER A 293 21.13 18.16 6.38
C SER A 293 22.16 17.70 5.34
N VAL A 294 23.40 18.20 5.43
CA VAL A 294 24.52 17.64 4.67
C VAL A 294 24.84 16.25 5.26
N PRO A 295 24.88 15.18 4.45
CA PRO A 295 25.24 13.85 4.93
C PRO A 295 26.70 13.86 5.41
N LEU A 296 27.03 13.09 6.46
CA LEU A 296 28.39 12.99 7.01
C LEU A 296 29.46 12.57 5.98
N ILE A 297 29.07 11.97 4.84
CA ILE A 297 30.00 11.59 3.76
C ILE A 297 30.40 12.80 2.90
N GLY A 298 29.58 13.86 2.89
CA GLY A 298 29.83 15.09 2.14
C GLY A 298 30.63 16.15 2.92
N GLU A 299 30.83 15.94 4.23
CA GLU A 299 31.64 16.79 5.12
C GLU A 299 33.12 16.34 5.11
#